data_AF-A0A9D4PCS1-F1
#
_entry.id   AF-A0A9D4PCS1-F1
#
_cell.length_a   1.000
_cell.length_b   1.000
_cell.length_c   1.000
_cell.angle_alpha   90.00
_cell.angle_beta   90.00
_cell.angle_gamma   90.00
#
_symmetry.space_group_name_H-M   'P 1'
#
loop_
_entity.id
_entity.type
_entity.pdbx_description
1 polymer ?
#
loop_
_entity_poly.entity_id
_entity_poly.type
_entity_poly.pdbx_seq_one_letter_code
_entity_poly.pdbx_strand_id
1 'polypeptide(L)'
;MRCNLLSKAVKPARRLCSVQVDVADASKRRPALTEEYVSAHFEGSDTETLTEVTQSMTVYDDFVTPEEESTLFAEIEPQYKRLRYESSHWDDAIHGYREIERTTWSPPCEAILGRIRALAFTPEVNQIQHVHCLDLLEDGHIKPHVDSVRSRRISVICRNEPS
;
A
#
# COMPACT_ATOMS: atom_id res chain seq x y z
N MET A 1 -19.64 -21.61 61.30
CA MET A 1 -20.62 -22.07 60.29
C MET A 1 -20.24 -21.44 58.95
N ARG A 2 -20.11 -22.26 57.91
CA ARG A 2 -19.55 -21.91 56.59
C ARG A 2 -20.50 -20.99 55.81
N CYS A 3 -19.99 -19.87 55.31
CA CYS A 3 -20.69 -19.02 54.35
C CYS A 3 -20.25 -19.45 52.94
N ASN A 4 -21.18 -20.03 52.16
CA ASN A 4 -20.93 -20.50 50.80
C ASN A 4 -21.07 -19.34 49.81
N LEU A 5 -19.98 -19.03 49.08
CA LEU A 5 -20.05 -18.24 47.85
C LEU A 5 -20.70 -19.08 46.74
N LEU A 6 -21.80 -18.59 46.17
CA LEU A 6 -22.30 -19.03 44.87
C LEU A 6 -21.74 -18.08 43.80
N SER A 7 -20.73 -18.53 43.08
CA SER A 7 -20.22 -17.88 41.87
C SER A 7 -21.23 -18.05 40.73
N LYS A 8 -21.91 -16.96 40.35
CA LYS A 8 -22.64 -16.91 39.07
C LYS A 8 -21.63 -16.69 37.94
N ALA A 9 -21.47 -17.71 37.10
CA ALA A 9 -20.68 -17.62 35.87
C ALA A 9 -21.39 -16.67 34.88
N VAL A 10 -20.85 -15.45 34.74
CA VAL A 10 -21.24 -14.53 33.66
C VAL A 10 -20.53 -15.00 32.39
N LYS A 11 -21.28 -15.53 31.43
CA LYS A 11 -20.74 -15.84 30.09
C LYS A 11 -20.47 -14.52 29.36
N PRO A 12 -19.26 -14.27 28.82
CA PRO A 12 -19.04 -13.09 28.02
C PRO A 12 -19.72 -13.28 26.66
N ALA A 13 -20.73 -12.47 26.37
CA ALA A 13 -21.28 -12.33 25.04
C ALA A 13 -20.25 -11.62 24.15
N ARG A 14 -19.29 -12.39 23.61
CA ARG A 14 -18.48 -11.92 22.49
C ARG A 14 -19.38 -11.86 21.26
N ARG A 15 -19.93 -10.68 20.96
CA ARG A 15 -20.34 -10.35 19.58
C ARG A 15 -19.07 -10.33 18.75
N LEU A 16 -18.73 -11.48 18.17
CA LEU A 16 -17.91 -11.50 16.97
C LEU A 16 -18.78 -10.86 15.89
N CYS A 17 -18.57 -9.57 15.64
CA CYS A 17 -18.92 -9.00 14.35
C CYS A 17 -17.92 -9.60 13.36
N SER A 18 -18.20 -10.82 12.92
CA SER A 18 -17.60 -11.34 11.69
C SER A 18 -18.22 -10.52 10.57
N VAL A 19 -17.59 -9.40 10.23
CA VAL A 19 -17.82 -8.79 8.92
C VAL A 19 -17.34 -9.85 7.94
N GLN A 20 -18.29 -10.61 7.41
CA GLN A 20 -18.05 -11.43 6.23
C GLN A 20 -17.78 -10.43 5.13
N VAL A 21 -16.50 -10.20 4.84
CA VAL A 21 -16.09 -9.44 3.67
C VAL A 21 -16.40 -10.36 2.50
N ASP A 22 -17.48 -10.07 1.77
CA ASP A 22 -17.80 -10.77 0.53
C ASP A 22 -16.65 -10.53 -0.46
N VAL A 23 -15.71 -11.47 -0.52
CA VAL A 23 -14.49 -11.37 -1.35
C VAL A 23 -14.79 -11.71 -2.83
N ALA A 24 -15.96 -11.31 -3.32
CA ALA A 24 -16.36 -11.38 -4.73
C ALA A 24 -16.26 -9.99 -5.35
N ASP A 25 -15.10 -9.35 -5.21
CA ASP A 25 -14.88 -7.98 -5.70
C ASP A 25 -14.32 -8.00 -7.12
N ALA A 26 -14.90 -7.17 -8.00
CA ALA A 26 -14.52 -7.02 -9.41
C ALA A 26 -13.07 -6.54 -9.60
N SER A 27 -12.48 -5.96 -8.54
CA SER A 27 -11.09 -5.53 -8.43
C SER A 27 -10.05 -6.65 -8.57
N LYS A 28 -10.44 -7.93 -8.50
CA LYS A 28 -9.53 -9.08 -8.61
C LYS A 28 -9.05 -9.42 -10.02
N ARG A 29 -9.57 -8.76 -11.06
CA ARG A 29 -9.19 -9.13 -12.43
C ARG A 29 -7.94 -8.34 -12.82
N ARG A 30 -6.83 -9.06 -13.00
CA ARG A 30 -5.71 -8.56 -13.78
C ARG A 30 -6.26 -7.98 -15.09
N PRO A 31 -5.89 -6.75 -15.48
CA PRO A 31 -6.26 -6.18 -16.76
C PRO A 31 -5.89 -7.16 -17.88
N ALA A 32 -6.76 -7.28 -18.87
CA ALA A 32 -6.43 -8.04 -20.06
C ALA A 32 -5.27 -7.33 -20.78
N LEU A 33 -4.27 -8.09 -21.22
CA LEU A 33 -3.16 -7.58 -22.03
C LEU A 33 -3.63 -7.30 -23.46
N THR A 34 -4.59 -6.38 -23.61
CA THR A 34 -5.03 -5.87 -24.91
C THR A 34 -3.95 -4.94 -25.48
N GLU A 35 -3.95 -4.76 -26.80
CA GLU A 35 -3.04 -3.83 -27.46
C GLU A 35 -3.17 -2.40 -26.90
N GLU A 36 -4.41 -1.97 -26.64
CA GLU A 36 -4.72 -0.69 -26.01
C GLU A 36 -4.06 -0.54 -24.63
N TYR A 37 -4.25 -1.51 -23.73
CA TYR A 37 -3.64 -1.50 -22.39
C TYR A 37 -2.11 -1.51 -22.45
N VAL A 38 -1.52 -2.35 -23.31
CA VAL A 38 -0.06 -2.40 -23.45
C VAL A 38 0.47 -1.05 -23.94
N SER A 39 -0.14 -0.47 -24.96
CA SER A 39 0.29 0.83 -25.52
C SER A 39 0.09 2.01 -24.57
N ALA A 40 -0.88 1.93 -23.65
CA ALA A 40 -1.17 2.99 -22.68
C ALA A 40 -0.17 3.01 -21.51
N HIS A 41 0.39 1.86 -21.11
CA HIS A 41 1.19 1.74 -19.89
C HIS A 41 2.63 1.31 -20.10
N PHE A 42 2.95 0.69 -21.23
CA PHE A 42 4.26 0.07 -21.44
C PHE A 42 4.88 0.51 -22.76
N GLU A 43 6.16 0.84 -22.67
CA GLU A 43 7.06 0.96 -23.81
C GLU A 43 8.27 0.05 -23.57
N GLY A 44 8.90 -0.41 -24.64
CA GLY A 44 10.04 -1.31 -24.56
C GLY A 44 11.05 -1.04 -25.67
N SER A 45 12.32 -1.35 -25.41
CA SER A 45 13.39 -1.28 -26.41
C SER A 45 13.15 -2.24 -27.59
N ASP A 46 12.49 -3.36 -27.31
CA ASP A 46 12.23 -4.46 -28.22
C ASP A 46 11.03 -5.29 -27.74
N THR A 47 10.52 -6.12 -28.64
CA THR A 47 9.30 -6.90 -28.40
C THR A 47 9.48 -8.00 -27.35
N GLU A 48 10.69 -8.56 -27.20
CA GLU A 48 10.96 -9.62 -26.22
C GLU A 48 10.90 -9.04 -24.81
N THR A 49 11.63 -7.95 -24.56
CA THR A 49 11.61 -7.21 -23.29
C THR A 49 10.20 -6.74 -22.93
N LEU A 50 9.47 -6.17 -23.90
CA LEU A 50 8.09 -5.71 -23.66
C LEU A 50 7.17 -6.86 -23.25
N THR A 51 7.35 -8.05 -23.84
CA THR A 51 6.57 -9.25 -23.51
C THR A 51 6.88 -9.74 -22.10
N GLU A 52 8.15 -9.81 -21.70
CA GLU A 52 8.53 -10.24 -20.35
C GLU A 52 8.01 -9.28 -19.26
N VAL A 53 8.13 -7.98 -19.49
CA VAL A 53 7.68 -6.95 -18.54
C VAL A 53 6.16 -6.97 -18.40
N THR A 54 5.40 -7.01 -19.50
CA THR A 54 3.92 -7.03 -19.43
C THR A 54 3.38 -8.30 -18.78
N GLN A 55 4.13 -9.40 -18.79
CA GLN A 55 3.77 -10.63 -18.08
C GLN A 55 4.04 -10.59 -16.58
N SER A 56 4.99 -9.77 -16.13
CA SER A 56 5.45 -9.71 -14.72
C SER A 56 5.05 -8.43 -13.98
N MET A 57 4.70 -7.36 -14.69
CA MET A 57 4.27 -6.06 -14.15
C MET A 57 2.81 -5.80 -14.55
N THR A 58 2.05 -5.17 -13.65
CA THR A 58 0.65 -4.81 -13.89
C THR A 58 0.38 -3.43 -13.33
N VAL A 59 -0.35 -2.61 -14.08
CA VAL A 59 -0.79 -1.26 -13.70
C VAL A 59 -2.31 -1.29 -13.57
N TYR A 60 -2.82 -0.70 -12.50
CA TYR A 60 -4.25 -0.56 -12.25
C TYR A 60 -4.56 0.92 -12.13
N ASP A 61 -5.12 1.50 -13.18
CA ASP A 61 -5.55 2.91 -13.16
C ASP A 61 -6.69 3.09 -12.16
N ASP A 62 -6.70 4.26 -11.52
CA ASP A 62 -7.77 4.71 -10.61
C ASP A 62 -8.16 3.66 -9.55
N PHE A 63 -7.21 2.79 -9.16
CA PHE A 63 -7.47 1.75 -8.17
C PHE A 63 -7.84 2.36 -6.81
N VAL A 64 -7.14 3.44 -6.46
CA VAL A 64 -7.44 4.30 -5.32
C VAL A 64 -8.20 5.50 -5.88
N THR A 65 -9.39 5.79 -5.37
CA THR A 65 -10.17 6.95 -5.85
C THR A 65 -9.60 8.26 -5.31
N PRO A 66 -9.90 9.43 -5.92
CA PRO A 66 -9.46 10.72 -5.40
C PRO A 66 -9.85 10.98 -3.93
N GLU A 67 -11.01 10.48 -3.50
CA GLU A 67 -11.45 10.57 -2.10
C GLU A 67 -10.63 9.67 -1.18
N GLU A 68 -10.28 8.46 -1.64
CA GLU A 68 -9.40 7.53 -0.93
C GLU A 68 -7.96 8.09 -0.84
N GLU A 69 -7.46 8.71 -1.91
CA GLU A 69 -6.17 9.41 -1.95
C GLU A 69 -6.14 10.56 -0.93
N SER A 70 -7.17 11.40 -0.92
CA SER A 70 -7.31 12.49 0.06
C SER A 70 -7.37 11.95 1.49
N THR A 71 -8.00 10.79 1.70
CA THR A 71 -8.10 10.16 3.02
C THR A 71 -6.74 9.65 3.49
N LEU A 72 -5.99 8.95 2.63
CA LEU A 72 -4.62 8.51 2.91
C LEU A 72 -3.70 9.70 3.18
N PHE A 73 -3.75 10.73 2.33
CA PHE A 73 -2.90 11.90 2.45
C PHE A 73 -3.18 12.67 3.75
N ALA A 74 -4.45 12.90 4.09
CA ALA A 74 -4.81 13.61 5.32
C ALA A 74 -4.31 12.91 6.60
N GLU A 75 -4.19 11.57 6.58
CA GLU A 75 -3.63 10.82 7.71
C GLU A 75 -2.10 10.93 7.82
N ILE A 76 -1.40 10.99 6.69
CA ILE A 76 0.07 10.98 6.62
C ILE A 76 0.66 12.39 6.76
N GLU A 77 0.01 13.39 6.14
CA GLU A 77 0.49 14.77 6.02
C GLU A 77 0.96 15.40 7.35
N PRO A 78 0.27 15.21 8.51
CA PRO A 78 0.70 15.79 9.78
C PRO A 78 2.08 15.32 10.25
N GLN A 79 2.52 14.12 9.88
CA GLN A 79 3.85 13.61 10.21
C GLN A 79 4.89 14.12 9.24
N TYR A 80 4.58 14.12 7.95
CA TYR A 80 5.43 14.69 6.92
C TYR A 80 5.80 16.14 7.22
N LYS A 81 4.83 16.97 7.63
CA LYS A 81 5.06 18.38 8.04
C LYS A 81 6.09 18.55 9.16
N ARG A 82 6.39 17.50 9.94
CA ARG A 82 7.39 17.52 11.02
C ARG A 82 8.77 17.05 10.57
N LEU A 83 8.86 16.43 9.40
CA LEU A 83 10.11 15.92 8.82
C LEU A 83 10.68 16.93 7.83
N ARG A 84 12.01 17.02 7.80
CA ARG A 84 12.72 17.74 6.75
C ARG A 84 12.95 16.80 5.58
N TYR A 85 13.05 17.37 4.38
CA TYR A 85 13.55 16.62 3.24
C TYR A 85 15.05 16.30 3.43
N GLU A 86 15.41 15.09 3.05
CA GLU A 86 16.74 14.55 2.98
C GLU A 86 17.26 14.69 1.55
N SER A 87 18.54 15.06 1.42
CA SER A 87 19.15 15.29 0.11
C SER A 87 19.42 13.99 -0.65
N SER A 88 19.79 12.92 0.05
CA SER A 88 20.16 11.63 -0.55
C SER A 88 20.11 10.50 0.48
N HIS A 89 19.61 9.33 0.07
CA HIS A 89 19.68 8.09 0.85
C HIS A 89 21.12 7.54 0.85
N TRP A 90 21.47 6.64 1.78
CA TRP A 90 22.86 6.15 1.95
C TRP A 90 23.38 5.34 0.77
N ASP A 91 22.48 4.72 0.00
CA ASP A 91 22.76 3.98 -1.24
C ASP A 91 22.60 4.84 -2.50
N ASP A 92 22.37 6.15 -2.33
CA ASP A 92 22.19 7.13 -3.39
C ASP A 92 20.95 6.90 -4.28
N ALA A 93 20.02 6.02 -3.88
CA ALA A 93 18.86 5.65 -4.70
C ALA A 93 17.75 6.71 -4.72
N ILE A 94 17.57 7.49 -3.65
CA ILE A 94 16.47 8.46 -3.52
C ILE A 94 17.02 9.82 -3.14
N HIS A 95 16.56 10.87 -3.84
CA HIS A 95 16.99 12.26 -3.68
C HIS A 95 15.80 13.18 -3.44
N GLY A 96 15.96 14.17 -2.56
CA GLY A 96 14.92 15.17 -2.28
C GLY A 96 13.64 14.56 -1.69
N TYR A 97 13.78 13.74 -0.66
CA TYR A 97 12.67 12.93 -0.11
C TYR A 97 12.51 13.09 1.40
N ARG A 98 11.33 12.75 1.91
CA ARG A 98 11.13 12.41 3.33
C ARG A 98 10.29 11.15 3.40
N GLU A 99 10.52 10.33 4.40
CA GLU A 99 9.82 9.05 4.50
C GLU A 99 9.43 8.71 5.93
N ILE A 100 8.40 7.88 6.05
CA ILE A 100 8.00 7.22 7.29
C ILE A 100 7.65 5.76 7.02
N GLU A 101 7.77 4.94 8.05
CA GLU A 101 7.21 3.60 8.07
C GLU A 101 6.11 3.51 9.14
N ARG A 102 4.97 2.93 8.78
CA ARG A 102 3.82 2.82 9.68
C ARG A 102 3.11 1.48 9.57
N THR A 103 2.67 0.99 10.71
CA THR A 103 1.88 -0.26 10.82
C THR A 103 0.44 -0.03 11.24
N THR A 104 0.12 1.15 11.79
CA THR A 104 -1.21 1.47 12.31
C THR A 104 -1.85 2.57 11.48
N TRP A 105 -3.06 2.28 11.00
CA TRP A 105 -3.86 3.12 10.13
C TRP A 105 -5.27 3.29 10.69
N SER A 106 -5.92 4.40 10.37
CA SER A 106 -7.33 4.57 10.66
C SER A 106 -8.18 3.52 9.92
N PRO A 107 -9.40 3.19 10.40
CA PRO A 107 -10.24 2.20 9.72
C PRO A 107 -10.50 2.48 8.23
N PRO A 108 -10.72 3.73 7.77
CA PRO A 108 -10.80 4.06 6.35
C PRO A 108 -9.52 3.71 5.56
N CYS A 109 -8.34 4.13 6.05
CA CYS A 109 -7.06 3.84 5.40
C CYS A 109 -6.71 2.35 5.41
N GLU A 110 -7.02 1.66 6.50
CA GLU A 110 -6.81 0.21 6.60
C GLU A 110 -7.70 -0.56 5.62
N ALA A 111 -8.91 -0.08 5.34
CA ALA A 111 -9.78 -0.67 4.30
C ALA A 111 -9.14 -0.54 2.91
N ILE A 112 -8.63 0.65 2.55
CA ILE A 112 -7.95 0.91 1.28
C ILE A 112 -6.70 0.01 1.15
N LEU A 113 -5.82 0.05 2.15
CA LEU A 113 -4.61 -0.78 2.20
C LEU A 113 -4.96 -2.28 2.17
N GLY A 114 -6.06 -2.69 2.80
CA GLY A 114 -6.56 -4.06 2.76
C GLY A 114 -6.93 -4.52 1.34
N ARG A 115 -7.54 -3.64 0.52
CA ARG A 115 -7.79 -3.93 -0.90
C ARG A 115 -6.47 -4.09 -1.67
N ILE A 116 -5.51 -3.20 -1.45
CA ILE A 116 -4.16 -3.28 -2.06
C ILE A 116 -3.50 -4.61 -1.68
N ARG A 117 -3.55 -4.99 -0.40
CA ARG A 117 -2.97 -6.25 0.09
C ARG A 117 -3.59 -7.46 -0.60
N ALA A 118 -4.92 -7.49 -0.68
CA ALA A 118 -5.66 -8.59 -1.29
C ALA A 118 -5.42 -8.70 -2.80
N LEU A 119 -5.08 -7.59 -3.47
CA LEU A 119 -4.75 -7.58 -4.89
C LEU A 119 -3.28 -7.98 -5.15
N ALA A 120 -2.34 -7.41 -4.40
CA ALA A 120 -0.92 -7.49 -4.68
C ALA A 120 -0.21 -8.74 -4.11
N PHE A 121 -0.76 -9.34 -3.04
CA PHE A 121 -0.13 -10.47 -2.36
C PHE A 121 -1.04 -11.69 -2.34
N THR A 122 -0.48 -12.86 -2.63
CA THR A 122 -1.19 -14.11 -2.39
C THR A 122 -1.22 -14.42 -0.89
N PRO A 123 -2.23 -15.16 -0.39
CA PRO A 123 -2.38 -15.46 1.03
C PRO A 123 -1.15 -16.12 1.69
N GLU A 124 -0.30 -16.76 0.89
CA GLU A 124 0.88 -17.50 1.33
C GLU A 124 2.11 -16.60 1.53
N VAL A 125 2.06 -15.33 1.11
CA VAL A 125 3.18 -14.40 1.23
C VAL A 125 3.14 -13.68 2.57
N ASN A 126 4.16 -13.93 3.41
CA ASN A 126 4.41 -13.13 4.60
C ASN A 126 4.76 -11.69 4.20
N GLN A 127 3.80 -10.79 4.35
CA GLN A 127 3.97 -9.37 4.06
C GLN A 127 4.61 -8.64 5.24
N ILE A 128 5.53 -7.71 4.94
CA ILE A 128 5.97 -6.72 5.92
C ILE A 128 4.78 -5.82 6.27
N GLN A 129 4.42 -5.80 7.55
CA GLN A 129 3.27 -5.02 8.05
C GLN A 129 3.49 -3.51 7.92
N HIS A 130 4.74 -3.07 7.87
CA HIS A 130 5.10 -1.67 7.69
C HIS A 130 4.80 -1.25 6.25
N VAL A 131 3.93 -0.26 6.12
CA VAL A 131 3.70 0.48 4.89
C VAL A 131 4.73 1.60 4.85
N HIS A 132 5.50 1.66 3.77
CA HIS A 132 6.47 2.72 3.51
C HIS A 132 5.73 3.88 2.86
N CYS A 133 5.86 5.06 3.44
CA CYS A 133 5.27 6.27 2.88
C CYS A 133 6.41 7.20 2.52
N LEU A 134 6.50 7.53 1.23
CA LEU A 134 7.54 8.37 0.65
C LEU A 134 6.90 9.66 0.13
N ASP A 135 7.50 10.80 0.45
CA ASP A 135 7.13 12.09 -0.12
C ASP A 135 8.34 12.73 -0.79
N LEU A 136 8.17 13.08 -2.06
CA LEU A 136 9.20 13.65 -2.92
C LEU A 136 8.96 15.14 -3.13
N LEU A 137 10.05 15.91 -3.14
CA LEU A 137 10.06 17.25 -3.73
C LEU A 137 9.72 17.19 -5.23
N GLU A 138 9.36 18.33 -5.79
CA GLU A 138 9.14 18.49 -7.24
C GLU A 138 10.36 18.05 -8.06
N ASP A 139 11.57 18.41 -7.59
CA ASP A 139 12.85 17.99 -8.18
C ASP A 139 13.43 16.70 -7.55
N GLY A 140 12.69 16.10 -6.61
CA GLY A 140 13.02 14.83 -5.99
C GLY A 140 12.84 13.67 -6.96
N HIS A 141 13.74 12.69 -6.92
CA HIS A 141 13.73 11.56 -7.83
C HIS A 141 14.26 10.28 -7.21
N ILE A 142 13.88 9.17 -7.83
CA ILE A 142 14.33 7.83 -7.50
C ILE A 142 15.20 7.34 -8.67
N LYS A 143 16.48 7.06 -8.41
CA LYS A 143 17.41 6.50 -9.39
C LYS A 143 17.08 5.02 -9.67
N PRO A 144 17.52 4.47 -10.82
CA PRO A 144 17.39 3.05 -11.09
C PRO A 144 18.03 2.22 -9.97
N HIS A 145 17.24 1.40 -9.32
CA HIS A 145 17.68 0.51 -8.24
C HIS A 145 16.81 -0.74 -8.22
N VAL A 146 17.25 -1.75 -7.47
CA VAL A 146 16.48 -2.95 -7.20
C VAL A 146 16.22 -3.00 -5.71
N ASP A 147 14.95 -3.13 -5.34
CA ASP A 147 14.56 -3.32 -3.94
C ASP A 147 15.31 -4.51 -3.32
N SER A 148 15.59 -4.41 -2.02
CA SER A 148 16.15 -5.54 -1.29
C SER A 148 15.25 -6.77 -1.44
N VAL A 149 15.83 -7.96 -1.60
CA VAL A 149 15.09 -9.25 -1.66
C VAL A 149 14.21 -9.53 -0.43
N ARG A 150 14.42 -8.76 0.64
CA ARG A 150 13.65 -8.81 1.89
C ARG A 150 12.43 -7.88 1.88
N SER A 151 12.35 -6.94 0.94
CA SER A 151 11.30 -5.94 0.84
C SER A 151 10.05 -6.53 0.18
N ARG A 152 9.08 -6.93 0.99
CA ARG A 152 7.72 -7.29 0.54
C ARG A 152 6.72 -6.40 1.25
N ARG A 153 6.71 -5.13 0.87
CA ARG A 153 5.93 -4.08 1.52
C ARG A 153 5.06 -3.33 0.52
N ILE A 154 4.06 -2.64 1.05
CA ILE A 154 3.33 -1.63 0.29
C ILE A 154 4.10 -0.32 0.41
N SER A 155 4.20 0.41 -0.70
CA SER A 155 4.73 1.77 -0.73
C SER A 155 3.64 2.73 -1.18
N VAL A 156 3.43 3.80 -0.42
CA VAL A 156 2.60 4.96 -0.78
C VAL A 156 3.55 6.08 -1.15
N ILE A 157 3.48 6.58 -2.39
CA ILE A 157 4.36 7.64 -2.87
C ILE A 157 3.52 8.88 -3.12
N CYS A 158 3.89 9.98 -2.48
CA CYS A 158 3.32 11.30 -2.71
C CYS A 158 4.36 12.15 -3.46
N ARG A 159 3.89 12.93 -4.42
CA ARG A 159 4.65 14.05 -4.99
C ARG A 159 3.92 15.33 -4.67
N ASN A 160 4.65 16.30 -4.14
CA ASN A 160 4.13 17.66 -4.10
C ASN A 160 4.18 18.24 -5.50
N GLU A 161 3.01 18.49 -6.09
CA GLU A 161 2.90 19.45 -7.17
C GLU A 161 2.77 20.86 -6.57
N PRO A 162 3.46 21.87 -7.13
CA PRO A 162 3.28 23.24 -6.67
C PRO A 162 1.84 23.68 -6.93
N SER A 163 1.19 24.21 -5.87
CA SER A 163 -0.13 24.84 -5.91
C SER A 163 -0.15 26.14 -6.72
#